data_AF-A0A941XZN8-F1
#
_entry.id   AF-A0A941XZN8-F1
#
_cell.length_a   1.000
_cell.length_b   1.000
_cell.length_c   1.000
_cell.angle_alpha   90.00
_cell.angle_beta   90.00
_cell.angle_gamma   90.00
#
_symmetry.space_group_name_H-M   'P 1'
#
loop_
_entity.id
_entity.type
_entity.pdbx_description
1 polymer ?
#
loop_
_entity_poly.entity_id
_entity_poly.type
_entity_poly.pdbx_seq_one_letter_code
_entity_poly.pdbx_strand_id
1 'polypeptide(L)' 'MASFVPPPDAVRLVNAAHTLTVWMSPAGCPLHVSVAPSLLRRGGAAVAGEVLRLCEPTR' A
#
# COMPACT_ATOMS: atom_id res chain seq x y z
N MET A 1 -8.69 15.73 -9.95
CA MET A 1 -8.01 14.72 -9.10
C MET A 1 -6.79 14.25 -9.87
N ALA A 2 -5.59 14.33 -9.30
CA ALA A 2 -4.42 13.77 -9.95
C ALA A 2 -4.49 12.24 -9.85
N SER A 3 -4.52 11.55 -10.98
CA SER A 3 -4.37 10.10 -11.03
C SER A 3 -2.89 9.77 -10.85
N PHE A 4 -2.55 8.99 -9.82
CA PHE A 4 -1.20 8.45 -9.69
C PHE A 4 -0.93 7.48 -10.86
N VAL A 5 0.14 7.75 -11.62
CA VAL A 5 0.65 6.85 -12.66
C VAL A 5 1.94 6.23 -12.12
N PRO A 6 1.95 4.92 -11.82
CA PRO A 6 3.16 4.27 -11.32
C PRO A 6 4.25 4.22 -12.40
N PRO A 7 5.53 4.32 -12.00
CA PRO A 7 6.65 3.92 -12.86
C PRO A 7 6.46 2.48 -13.39
N PRO A 8 7.00 2.16 -14.58
CA PRO A 8 6.80 0.84 -15.21
C PRO A 8 7.40 -0.33 -14.43
N ASP A 9 8.39 -0.06 -13.58
CA ASP A 9 9.12 -0.99 -12.72
C ASP A 9 8.55 -1.04 -11.29
N ALA A 10 7.48 -0.31 -11.00
CA ALA A 10 6.86 -0.32 -9.69
C ALA A 10 6.07 -1.63 -9.46
N VAL A 11 6.23 -2.20 -8.27
CA VAL A 11 5.51 -3.40 -7.83
C VAL A 11 4.23 -2.99 -7.12
N ARG A 12 3.10 -3.56 -7.54
CA ARG A 12 1.82 -3.36 -6.87
C ARG A 12 1.58 -4.44 -5.84
N LEU A 13 1.45 -4.04 -4.58
CA LEU A 13 1.05 -4.89 -3.46
C LEU A 13 -0.39 -4.58 -3.07
N VAL A 14 -1.19 -5.62 -2.83
CA VAL A 14 -2.59 -5.48 -2.41
C VAL A 14 -2.83 -6.42 -1.24
N ASN A 15 -3.41 -5.93 -0.15
CA ASN A 15 -3.72 -6.81 0.99
C ASN A 15 -4.89 -7.75 0.66
N ALA A 16 -4.98 -8.88 1.38
CA ALA A 16 -6.01 -9.90 1.15
C ALA A 16 -7.45 -9.35 1.25
N ALA A 17 -7.66 -8.32 2.05
CA ALA A 17 -8.96 -7.66 2.19
C ALA A 17 -9.29 -6.69 1.05
N HIS A 18 -8.38 -6.46 0.08
CA HIS A 18 -8.52 -5.47 -1.00
C HIS A 18 -8.83 -4.04 -0.51
N THR A 19 -8.41 -3.71 0.71
CA THR A 19 -8.64 -2.40 1.34
C THR A 19 -7.39 -1.52 1.35
N LEU A 20 -6.24 -2.07 0.96
CA LEU A 20 -4.97 -1.37 0.88
C LEU A 20 -4.26 -1.76 -0.41
N THR A 21 -3.80 -0.77 -1.17
CA THR A 21 -2.88 -0.94 -2.29
C THR A 21 -1.65 -0.08 -2.05
N VAL A 22 -0.46 -0.68 -2.13
CA VAL A 22 0.83 0.02 -2.06
C VAL A 22 1.57 -0.20 -3.38
N TRP A 23 2.05 0.88 -3.98
CA TRP A 23 3.01 0.82 -5.08
C TRP A 23 4.41 1.01 -4.52
N MET A 24 5.29 0.06 -4.81
CA MET A 24 6.68 0.06 -4.34
C MET A 24 7.61 0.28 -5.53
N SER A 25 8.66 1.07 -5.33
CA SER A 25 9.80 1.12 -6.26
C SER A 25 10.58 -0.20 -6.24
N PRO A 26 11.41 -0.47 -7.27
CA PRO A 26 12.31 -1.63 -7.24
C PRO A 26 13.29 -1.62 -6.08
N ALA A 27 13.62 -0.43 -5.55
CA ALA A 27 14.49 -0.26 -4.39
C ALA A 27 13.80 -0.58 -3.05
N GLY A 28 12.51 -0.95 -3.06
CA GLY A 28 11.76 -1.26 -1.85
C GLY A 28 11.19 -0.04 -1.12
N CYS A 29 11.17 1.14 -1.74
CA CYS A 29 10.53 2.33 -1.17
C CYS A 29 9.07 2.45 -1.62
N PRO A 30 8.09 2.74 -0.72
CA PRO A 30 6.71 3.00 -1.10
C PRO A 30 6.59 4.33 -1.86
N LEU A 31 5.96 4.29 -3.02
CA LEU A 31 5.73 5.43 -3.92
C LEU A 31 4.33 6.02 -3.75
N HIS A 32 3.33 5.15 -3.55
CA HIS A 32 1.94 5.55 -3.39
C HIS A 32 1.17 4.54 -2.55
N VAL A 33 0.34 5.05 -1.64
CA VAL A 33 -0.51 4.24 -0.76
C VAL A 33 -1.96 4.66 -0.95
N SER A 34 -2.80 3.72 -1.37
CA SER A 34 -4.26 3.89 -1.47
C SER A 34 -4.94 3.08 -0.38
N VAL A 35 -5.74 3.75 0.44
CA VAL A 35 -6.43 3.15 1.58
C VAL A 35 -7.93 3.29 1.40
N ALA A 36 -8.66 2.17 1.45
CA ALA A 36 -10.11 2.18 1.40
C ALA A 36 -10.70 2.81 2.68
N PRO A 37 -11.86 3.50 2.59
CA PRO A 37 -12.49 4.11 3.76
C PRO A 37 -12.77 3.13 4.90
N SER A 38 -13.01 1.85 4.60
CA SER A 38 -13.22 0.80 5.61
C SER A 38 -12.00 0.57 6.49
N LEU A 39 -10.78 0.62 5.94
CA LEU A 39 -9.54 0.50 6.70
C LEU A 39 -9.22 1.82 7.43
N LEU A 40 -9.44 2.97 6.81
CA LEU A 40 -9.25 4.28 7.47
C LEU A 40 -10.13 4.42 8.73
N ARG A 41 -11.39 3.94 8.68
CA ARG A 41 -12.31 3.95 9.84
C ARG A 41 -11.82 3.10 11.02
N ARG A 42 -10.89 2.17 10.81
CA ARG A 42 -10.25 1.38 11.89
C ARG A 42 -9.16 2.17 12.64
N GLY A 43 -8.78 3.35 12.14
CA GLY A 43 -7.81 4.24 12.77
C GLY A 43 -6.38 4.13 12.23
N GLY A 44 -5.57 5.15 12.49
CA GLY A 44 -4.22 5.27 11.94
C GLY A 44 -3.27 4.13 12.30
N ALA A 45 -3.36 3.60 13.53
CA ALA A 45 -2.54 2.46 13.96
C ALA A 45 -2.85 1.18 13.16
N ALA A 46 -4.13 0.93 12.86
CA ALA A 46 -4.53 -0.21 12.03
C ALA A 46 -4.02 -0.06 10.59
N VAL A 47 -4.11 1.15 10.01
CA VAL A 47 -3.57 1.46 8.68
C VAL A 47 -2.07 1.22 8.64
N ALA A 48 -1.32 1.76 9.61
CA ALA A 48 0.13 1.59 9.69
C ALA A 48 0.53 0.11 9.80
N GLY A 49 -0.17 -0.66 10.65
CA GLY A 49 0.07 -2.10 10.80
C GLY A 49 -0.21 -2.89 9.52
N GLU A 50 -1.25 -2.55 8.78
CA GLU A 50 -1.52 -3.17 7.46
C GLU A 50 -0.45 -2.82 6.43
N VAL A 51 0.00 -1.56 6.39
CA VAL A 51 1.06 -1.12 5.46
C VAL A 51 2.37 -1.84 5.75
N LEU A 52 2.80 -1.88 7.01
CA LEU A 52 4.03 -2.58 7.40
C LEU A 52 3.97 -4.06 7.02
N ARG A 53 2.89 -4.76 7.40
CA ARG A 53 2.71 -6.17 7.07
C ARG A 53 2.67 -6.44 5.57
N LEU A 54 2.05 -5.56 4.80
CA LEU A 54 1.95 -5.73 3.35
C LEU A 54 3.30 -5.50 2.65
N CYS A 55 4.15 -4.62 3.21
CA CYS A 55 5.45 -4.28 2.64
C CYS A 55 6.60 -5.14 3.20
N GLU A 56 6.35 -5.96 4.22
CA GLU A 56 7.34 -6.91 4.73
C GLU A 56 7.69 -7.92 3.62
N PRO A 57 8.98 -8.10 3.29
CA PRO A 57 9.38 -9.12 2.34
C PRO A 57 9.06 -10.50 2.92
N THR A 58 8.21 -11.26 2.22
CA THR A 58 8.07 -12.70 2.47
C THR A 58 9.45 -13.33 2.35
N ARG A 59 10.00 -13.78 3.48
CA ARG A 59 11.26 -14.52 3.56
C ARG A 59 11.22 -15.80 2.73
#